data_AF-A0A1L6I8N1-F1
#
_entry.id   AF-A0A1L6I8N1-F1
#
_cell.length_a   1.000
_cell.length_b   1.000
_cell.length_c   1.000
_cell.angle_alpha   90.00
_cell.angle_beta   90.00
_cell.angle_gamma   90.00
#
_symmetry.space_group_name_H-M   'P 1'
#
loop_
_entity.id
_entity.type
_entity.pdbx_description
1 polymer ?
#
loop_
_entity_poly.entity_id
_entity_poly.type
_entity_poly.pdbx_seq_one_letter_code
_entity_poly.pdbx_strand_id
1 'polypeptide(L)' 'MQKRMRIVSDGTGLGTKVYDADGHEIKGCITKIVWVIDGDRRVGRARITFDMVEVDLVGEVGKQ' A
#
# COMPACT_ATOMS: atom_id res chain seq x y z
N MET A 1 -14.43 -12.72 5.23
CA MET A 1 -14.11 -11.28 5.30
C MET A 1 -13.06 -10.97 4.25
N GLN A 2 -13.24 -9.90 3.47
CA GLN A 2 -12.24 -9.47 2.50
C GLN A 2 -11.06 -8.88 3.27
N LYS A 3 -9.90 -9.54 3.26
CA LYS A 3 -8.70 -8.98 3.88
C LYS A 3 -8.23 -7.79 3.04
N ARG A 4 -8.05 -6.63 3.67
CA ARG A 4 -7.63 -5.39 3.00
C ARG A 4 -6.46 -4.82 3.76
N MET A 5 -5.49 -4.27 3.03
CA MET A 5 -4.50 -3.38 3.63
C MET A 5 -5.20 -2.17 4.23
N ARG A 6 -4.66 -1.64 5.33
CA ARG A 6 -5.20 -0.45 6.00
C ARG A 6 -4.13 0.62 6.08
N ILE A 7 -4.50 1.86 5.78
CA ILE A 7 -3.64 3.02 5.98
C ILE A 7 -4.33 3.92 7.01
N VAL A 8 -3.62 4.29 8.07
CA VAL A 8 -4.07 5.24 9.10
C VAL A 8 -3.13 6.43 9.04
N SER A 9 -3.65 7.64 8.86
CA SER A 9 -2.84 8.85 8.72
C SER A 9 -3.49 10.00 9.46
N ASP A 10 -2.67 10.80 10.15
CA ASP A 10 -3.05 12.09 10.72
C ASP A 10 -2.70 13.28 9.80
N GLY A 11 -2.24 13.01 8.57
CA GLY A 11 -1.77 14.00 7.62
C GLY A 11 -0.26 14.28 7.67
N THR A 12 0.47 13.69 8.62
CA THR A 12 1.93 13.81 8.72
C THR A 12 2.63 12.52 8.31
N GLY A 13 3.91 12.62 7.91
CA GLY A 13 4.72 11.43 7.61
C GLY A 13 4.88 10.51 8.82
N LEU A 14 5.09 11.06 10.01
CA LEU A 14 5.31 10.31 11.25
C LEU A 14 4.04 9.66 11.80
N GLY A 15 2.89 10.30 11.62
CA GLY A 15 1.59 9.78 12.06
C GLY A 15 0.92 8.87 11.03
N THR A 16 1.58 8.56 9.91
CA THR A 16 1.04 7.64 8.90
C THR A 16 1.59 6.24 9.06
N LYS A 17 0.69 5.26 9.18
CA LYS A 17 0.99 3.84 9.35
C LYS A 17 0.23 3.00 8.32
N VAL A 18 0.89 1.97 7.81
CA VAL A 18 0.31 1.02 6.85
C VAL A 18 0.31 -0.36 7.48
N TYR A 19 -0.81 -1.07 7.35
CA TYR A 19 -1.03 -2.40 7.87
C TYR A 19 -1.33 -3.36 6.72
N ASP A 20 -0.78 -4.57 6.80
CA ASP A 20 -1.08 -5.65 5.88
C ASP A 20 -2.51 -6.20 6.07
N ALA A 21 -2.84 -7.21 5.27
CA ALA A 21 -4.11 -7.91 5.28
C ALA A 21 -4.42 -8.64 6.61
N ASP A 22 -3.41 -8.91 7.43
CA ASP A 22 -3.49 -9.62 8.71
C ASP A 22 -3.46 -8.66 9.91
N GLY A 23 -3.26 -7.37 9.66
CA GLY A 23 -3.22 -6.32 10.67
C GLY A 23 -1.82 -6.03 11.21
N HIS A 24 -0.76 -6.62 10.65
CA HIS A 24 0.61 -6.29 11.02
C HIS A 24 1.04 -4.97 10.38
N GLU A 25 1.70 -4.12 11.17
CA GLU A 25 2.24 -2.86 10.68
C GLU A 25 3.45 -3.11 9.78
N ILE A 26 3.43 -2.57 8.57
CA ILE A 26 4.54 -2.59 7.63
C ILE A 26 5.49 -1.45 8.00
N LYS A 27 6.69 -1.79 8.49
CA LYS A 27 7.69 -0.84 8.97
C LYS A 27 8.83 -0.63 7.98
N GLY A 28 9.43 0.56 7.98
CA GLY A 28 10.82 0.76 7.58
C GLY A 28 11.14 1.08 6.12
N CYS A 29 10.17 1.22 5.23
CA CYS A 29 10.46 1.43 3.80
C CYS A 29 9.49 2.35 3.06
N ILE A 30 8.46 2.86 3.74
CA ILE A 30 7.48 3.75 3.10
C ILE A 30 8.05 5.17 3.09
N THR A 31 8.32 5.70 1.90
CA THR A 31 8.89 7.05 1.73
C THR A 31 7.88 8.06 1.23
N LYS A 32 6.77 7.61 0.65
CA LYS A 32 5.70 8.51 0.17
C LYS A 32 4.35 7.82 0.10
N ILE A 33 3.30 8.54 0.49
CA ILE A 33 1.90 8.16 0.28
C ILE A 33 1.20 9.30 -0.44
N VAL A 34 0.54 8.99 -1.56
CA VAL A 34 -0.27 9.94 -2.33
C VAL A 34 -1.73 9.50 -2.33
N TRP A 35 -2.60 10.42 -1.96
CA TRP A 35 -4.05 10.21 -1.95
C TRP A 35 -4.68 10.85 -3.18
N VAL A 36 -5.52 10.10 -3.88
CA VAL A 36 -6.34 10.58 -4.98
C VAL A 36 -7.78 10.21 -4.67
N ILE A 37 -8.60 11.22 -4.41
CA ILE A 37 -10.05 11.04 -4.28
C ILE A 37 -10.65 11.40 -5.63
N ASP A 38 -11.12 10.37 -6.34
CA ASP A 38 -11.86 10.54 -7.59
C ASP A 38 -13.34 10.70 -7.25
N GLY A 39 -13.80 11.97 -7.24
CA GLY A 39 -15.17 12.33 -6.88
C GLY A 39 -16.22 11.76 -7.84
N ASP A 40 -15.87 11.63 -9.13
CA ASP A 40 -16.78 11.13 -10.17
C ASP A 40 -16.98 9.62 -10.02
N ARG A 41 -15.90 8.89 -9.73
CA ARG A 41 -15.96 7.43 -9.54
C ARG A 41 -16.31 7.03 -8.10
N ARG A 42 -16.37 7.98 -7.17
CA ARG A 42 -16.52 7.74 -5.72
C ARG A 42 -15.49 6.75 -5.17
N VAL A 43 -14.28 6.77 -5.73
CA VAL A 43 -13.18 5.88 -5.31
C VAL A 43 -12.05 6.71 -4.71
N GLY A 44 -11.66 6.37 -3.48
CA GLY A 44 -10.38 6.78 -2.92
C GLY A 44 -9.28 5.82 -3.37
N ARG A 45 -8.22 6.34 -3.97
CA ARG A 45 -7.00 5.60 -4.30
C ARG A 45 -5.85 6.11 -3.45
N ALA A 46 -5.10 5.19 -2.87
CA ALA A 46 -3.83 5.48 -2.23
C ALA A 46 -2.70 4.85 -3.03
N ARG A 47 -1.65 5.63 -3.30
CA ARG A 47 -0.40 5.13 -3.89
C ARG A 47 0.69 5.20 -2.83
N ILE A 48 1.21 4.04 -2.45
CA ILE A 48 2.30 3.91 -1.48
C ILE A 48 3.59 3.66 -2.26
N THR A 49 4.64 4.41 -1.95
CA THR A 49 5.98 4.22 -2.49
C THR A 49 6.85 3.59 -1.41
N PHE A 50 7.49 2.50 -1.77
CA PHE A 50 8.48 1.84 -0.96
C PHE A 50 9.84 2.01 -1.64
N ASP A 51 10.81 2.62 -0.95
CA ASP A 51 12.18 2.70 -1.46
C ASP A 51 13.00 1.53 -0.92
N MET A 52 14.10 1.20 -1.64
CA MET A 52 15.03 0.13 -1.26
C MET A 52 14.35 -1.24 -1.10
N VAL A 53 13.42 -1.57 -1.99
CA VAL A 53 12.71 -2.86 -1.99
C VAL A 53 13.49 -3.93 -2.76
N GLU A 54 13.50 -5.14 -2.21
CA GLU A 54 13.86 -6.37 -2.91
C GLU A 54 12.57 -7.07 -3.35
N VAL A 55 12.52 -7.53 -4.60
CA VAL A 55 11.32 -8.14 -5.19
C VAL A 55 11.68 -9.48 -5.79
N ASP A 56 11.19 -10.54 -5.18
CA ASP A 56 11.22 -11.89 -5.75
C ASP A 56 9.96 -12.13 -6.59
N LEU A 57 10.16 -12.30 -7.89
CA LEU A 57 9.08 -12.69 -8.81
C LEU A 57 9.17 -14.19 -9.07
N VAL A 58 8.24 -14.96 -8.50
CA VAL A 58 8.08 -16.39 -8.82
C VAL A 58 6.92 -16.55 -9.80
N GLY A 59 7.20 -17.15 -10.95
CA GLY A 59 6.18 -17.43 -11.95
C GLY A 59 6.48 -18.71 -12.72
N GLU A 60 5.44 -19.46 -13.07
CA GLU A 60 5.53 -20.54 -14.06
C GLU A 60 5.29 -19.96 -15.45
N VAL A 61 6.28 -20.09 -16.34
CA VAL A 61 6.10 -19.71 -17.74
C VAL A 61 5.34 -20.83 -18.45
N GLY A 62 4.02 -20.71 -18.50
CA GLY A 62 3.18 -21.56 -19.36
C GLY A 62 3.47 -21.28 -20.83
N LYS A 63 3.64 -22.34 -21.64
CA LYS A 63 3.73 -22.19 -23.10
C LYS A 63 2.37 -21.71 -23.64
N GLN A 64 2.36 -20.53 -24.28
CA GLN A 64 1.26 -20.11 -25.15
C GLN A 64 1.27 -20.91 -26.45
#